data_AF-A0A2P6V6N6-F1
#
_entry.id   AF-A0A2P6V6N6-F1
#
_cell.length_a   1.000
_cell.length_b   1.000
_cell.length_c   1.000
_cell.angle_alpha   90.00
_cell.angle_beta   90.00
_cell.angle_gamma   90.00
#
_symmetry.space_group_name_H-M   'P 1'
#
loop_
_entity.id
_entity.type
_entity.pdbx_description
1 polymer ?
#
loop_
_entity_poly.entity_id
_entity_poly.type
_entity_poly.pdbx_seq_one_letter_code
_entity_poly.pdbx_strand_id
1 'polypeptide(L)'
;MRSGPAQVALALLHVAVMLPLAVLPAVAPGWWLKRRRAVMVGLRLAFFALCYLRSGNSAARVLLLPPARGLAGAVRDAWRLVLGTRALVLCMFSLLTTLLMPLPLTVELALLCFSFYCCRAPALYCSSPLLTHPTWQRRFVAVHQLLDQLPSLVAPAMLRAVRGGGGQEEGGTVAAPPLCMLQCSVAVTFAQLSFGVVLLLLFSARLHRGPLAPKLLPGDSGSTRHLPLPLARCLAAVRHALVLADQGLREICSVLVGGSPGNWAVRGLYWWVCIDWLWTLACLLEAPGQAAAAGLREAQ
;
A
#
# COMPACT_ATOMS: atom_id res chain seq x y z
N MET A 1 11.18 10.27 29.27
CA MET A 1 11.36 9.47 28.04
C MET A 1 12.47 10.11 27.20
N ARG A 2 13.69 9.55 27.18
CA ARG A 2 14.78 10.08 26.35
C ARG A 2 14.55 9.67 24.90
N SER A 3 14.39 10.64 24.00
CA SER A 3 14.55 10.42 22.56
C SER A 3 15.98 9.93 22.33
N GLY A 4 16.16 8.63 22.17
CA GLY A 4 17.47 8.02 22.03
C GLY A 4 18.21 8.53 20.79
N PRO A 5 19.55 8.35 20.71
CA PRO A 5 20.38 8.77 19.58
C PRO A 5 19.86 8.28 18.21
N ALA A 6 19.15 7.15 18.19
CA ALA A 6 18.49 6.60 17.00
C ALA A 6 17.42 7.54 16.39
N GLN A 7 16.67 8.29 17.20
CA GLN A 7 15.65 9.22 16.68
C GLN A 7 16.30 10.43 16.03
N VAL A 8 17.40 10.92 16.60
CA VAL A 8 18.19 12.02 16.04
C VAL A 8 18.83 11.59 14.73
N ALA A 9 19.46 10.41 14.69
CA ALA A 9 20.04 9.84 13.47
C ALA A 9 18.99 9.69 12.35
N LEU A 10 17.79 9.21 12.67
CA LEU A 10 16.71 9.10 11.71
C LEU A 10 16.22 10.46 11.20
N ALA A 11 16.12 11.45 12.08
CA ALA A 11 15.73 12.81 11.70
C ALA A 11 16.78 13.45 10.77
N LEU A 12 18.07 13.33 11.11
CA LEU A 12 19.17 13.79 10.27
C LEU A 12 19.16 13.10 8.91
N LEU A 13 18.86 11.81 8.87
CA LEU A 13 18.77 11.04 7.62
C LEU A 13 17.55 11.46 6.77
N HIS A 14 16.41 11.81 7.39
CA HIS A 14 15.27 12.41 6.67
C HIS A 14 15.64 13.77 6.08
N VAL A 15 16.35 14.61 6.84
CA VAL A 15 16.84 15.91 6.35
C VAL A 15 17.82 15.69 5.20
N ALA A 16 18.76 14.77 5.34
CA ALA A 16 19.74 14.45 4.30
C ALA A 16 19.09 13.93 3.01
N VAL A 17 18.00 13.17 3.13
CA VAL A 17 17.18 12.71 1.99
C VAL A 17 16.45 13.91 1.36
N MET A 18 15.76 14.74 2.15
CA MET A 18 14.97 15.87 1.61
C MET A 18 15.81 17.04 1.09
N LEU A 19 17.01 17.26 1.63
CA LEU A 19 17.89 18.39 1.28
C LEU A 19 18.20 18.47 -0.23
N PRO A 20 18.54 17.37 -0.93
CA PRO A 20 18.65 17.32 -2.38
C PRO A 20 17.47 17.97 -3.14
N LEU A 21 16.23 17.84 -2.66
CA LEU A 21 15.06 18.45 -3.30
C LEU A 21 15.08 19.98 -3.24
N ALA A 22 15.61 20.55 -2.17
CA ALA A 22 15.69 21.99 -2.00
C ALA A 22 16.94 22.58 -2.69
N VAL A 23 18.07 21.87 -2.62
CA VAL A 23 19.37 22.42 -3.02
C VAL A 23 19.68 22.20 -4.50
N LEU A 24 19.41 21.01 -5.05
CA LEU A 24 19.79 20.68 -6.43
C LEU A 24 19.13 21.56 -7.50
N PRO A 25 17.84 21.96 -7.38
CA PRO A 25 17.23 22.87 -8.35
C PRO A 25 17.89 24.25 -8.37
N ALA A 26 18.39 24.72 -7.23
CA ALA A 26 19.04 26.03 -7.09
C ALA A 26 20.50 26.02 -7.55
N VAL A 27 21.27 24.99 -7.16
CA VAL A 27 22.71 24.92 -7.40
C VAL A 27 23.05 24.40 -8.80
N ALA A 28 22.28 23.44 -9.32
CA ALA A 28 22.58 22.78 -10.60
C ALA A 28 21.32 22.54 -11.44
N PRO A 29 20.62 23.60 -11.89
CA PRO A 29 19.32 23.49 -12.57
C PRO A 29 19.38 22.62 -13.84
N GLY A 30 20.43 22.76 -14.66
CA GLY A 30 20.59 21.97 -15.89
C GLY A 30 20.73 20.47 -15.63
N TRP A 31 21.53 20.09 -14.62
CA TRP A 31 21.68 18.70 -14.22
C TRP A 31 20.40 18.15 -13.59
N TRP A 32 19.76 18.96 -12.72
CA TRP A 32 18.50 18.63 -12.08
C TRP A 32 17.42 18.34 -13.11
N LEU A 33 17.22 19.22 -14.11
CA LEU A 33 16.22 19.01 -15.16
C LEU A 33 16.45 17.71 -15.94
N LYS A 34 17.71 17.34 -16.18
CA LYS A 34 18.08 16.10 -16.89
C LYS A 34 17.85 14.84 -16.05
N ARG A 35 18.10 14.90 -14.73
CA ARG A 35 18.08 13.70 -13.85
C ARG A 35 16.95 13.67 -12.82
N ARG A 36 16.10 14.70 -12.74
CA ARG A 36 15.05 14.84 -11.71
C ARG A 36 14.17 13.60 -11.54
N ARG A 37 13.80 12.91 -12.62
CA ARG A 37 13.00 11.67 -12.54
C ARG A 37 13.71 10.58 -11.74
N ALA A 38 14.96 10.30 -12.08
CA ALA A 38 15.75 9.29 -11.39
C ALA A 38 16.02 9.68 -9.93
N VAL A 39 16.30 10.97 -9.69
CA VAL A 39 16.51 11.47 -8.33
C VAL A 39 15.23 11.35 -7.49
N MET A 40 14.06 11.71 -8.02
CA MET A 40 12.79 11.55 -7.30
C MET A 40 12.45 10.10 -7.01
N VAL A 41 12.67 9.18 -7.97
CA VAL A 41 12.48 7.74 -7.73
C VAL A 41 13.40 7.26 -6.61
N GLY A 42 14.70 7.58 -6.69
CA GLY A 42 15.69 7.19 -5.69
C GLY A 42 15.36 7.76 -4.31
N LEU A 43 14.92 9.01 -4.27
CA LEU A 43 14.48 9.67 -3.05
C LEU A 43 13.28 8.97 -2.40
N ARG A 44 12.29 8.60 -3.22
CA ARG A 44 11.10 7.90 -2.71
C ARG A 44 11.45 6.53 -2.16
N LEU A 45 12.29 5.78 -2.87
CA LEU A 45 12.80 4.50 -2.39
C LEU A 45 13.56 4.66 -1.08
N ALA A 46 14.45 5.66 -0.99
CA ALA A 46 15.18 5.97 0.24
C ALA A 46 14.22 6.29 1.39
N PHE A 47 13.24 7.18 1.17
CA PHE A 47 12.26 7.53 2.19
C PHE A 47 11.43 6.33 2.67
N PHE A 48 10.99 5.46 1.75
CA PHE A 48 10.25 4.26 2.13
C PHE A 48 11.14 3.26 2.90
N ALA A 49 12.41 3.12 2.51
CA ALA A 49 13.38 2.33 3.27
C ALA A 49 13.63 2.92 4.68
N LEU A 50 13.62 4.24 4.84
CA LEU A 50 13.70 4.88 6.15
C LEU A 50 12.47 4.60 7.02
N CYS A 51 11.28 4.56 6.40
CA CYS A 51 10.06 4.19 7.10
C CYS A 51 10.09 2.75 7.60
N TYR A 52 10.75 1.84 6.87
CA TYR A 52 11.01 0.47 7.32
C TYR A 52 11.88 0.46 8.60
N LEU A 53 12.98 1.22 8.60
CA LEU A 53 13.94 1.29 9.71
C LEU A 53 13.40 1.99 10.98
N ARG A 54 12.41 2.88 10.85
CA ARG A 54 11.82 3.58 11.99
C ARG A 54 11.04 2.62 12.88
N SER A 55 11.40 2.48 14.17
CA SER A 55 10.68 1.55 15.05
C SER A 55 9.17 1.85 15.10
N GLY A 56 8.35 0.80 14.95
CA GLY A 56 6.88 0.88 14.87
C GLY A 56 6.21 1.42 16.13
N ASN A 57 6.96 1.51 17.24
CA ASN A 57 6.46 1.85 18.57
C ASN A 57 5.91 3.28 18.66
N SER A 58 6.36 4.21 17.80
CA SER A 58 5.90 5.60 17.85
C SER A 58 4.50 5.81 17.27
N ALA A 59 4.20 5.21 16.12
CA ALA A 59 2.88 5.29 15.48
C ALA A 59 1.83 4.44 16.22
N ALA A 60 2.25 3.30 16.79
CA ALA A 60 1.39 2.41 17.57
C ALA A 60 0.84 3.07 18.85
N ARG A 61 1.40 4.19 19.33
CA ARG A 61 0.88 4.90 20.51
C ARG A 61 -0.56 5.35 20.37
N VAL A 62 -0.99 5.72 19.15
CA VAL A 62 -2.37 6.13 18.88
C VAL A 62 -3.35 4.96 19.07
N LEU A 63 -2.87 3.72 18.92
CA LEU A 63 -3.61 2.47 19.10
C LEU A 63 -3.61 1.97 20.55
N LEU A 64 -2.99 2.70 21.50
CA LEU A 64 -3.04 2.35 22.92
C LEU A 64 -4.31 2.86 23.60
N LEU A 65 -5.03 3.80 22.97
CA LEU A 65 -6.27 4.34 23.52
C LEU A 65 -7.41 3.32 23.35
N PRO A 66 -8.32 3.21 24.32
CA PRO A 66 -9.47 2.33 24.19
C PRO A 66 -10.42 2.83 23.08
N PRO A 67 -11.24 1.92 22.50
CA PRO A 67 -12.18 2.29 21.46
C PRO A 67 -13.29 3.22 21.98
N ALA A 68 -13.69 4.16 21.14
CA ALA A 68 -14.79 5.05 21.44
C ALA A 68 -16.15 4.38 21.16
N ARG A 69 -17.15 4.70 21.98
CA ARG A 69 -18.54 4.22 21.83
C ARG A 69 -19.28 4.99 20.73
N GLY A 70 -20.28 4.34 20.12
CA GLY A 70 -21.12 4.93 19.07
C GLY A 70 -20.50 4.98 17.67
N LEU A 71 -21.28 5.45 16.68
CA LEU A 71 -20.87 5.55 15.28
C LEU A 71 -19.75 6.58 15.06
N ALA A 72 -19.87 7.76 15.66
CA ALA A 72 -18.82 8.78 15.62
C ALA A 72 -17.50 8.26 16.24
N GLY A 73 -17.62 7.46 17.30
CA GLY A 73 -16.49 6.75 17.90
C GLY A 73 -15.86 5.74 16.94
N ALA A 74 -16.67 4.97 16.20
CA ALA A 74 -16.18 4.04 15.18
C ALA A 74 -15.40 4.75 14.06
N VAL A 75 -15.92 5.88 13.55
CA VAL A 75 -15.22 6.69 12.54
C VAL A 75 -13.90 7.23 13.08
N ARG A 76 -13.92 7.76 14.32
CA ARG A 76 -12.70 8.23 15.00
C ARG A 76 -11.68 7.12 15.18
N ASP A 77 -12.10 5.92 15.57
CA ASP A 77 -11.20 4.79 15.74
C ASP A 77 -10.68 4.27 14.39
N ALA A 78 -11.49 4.27 13.34
CA ALA A 78 -11.03 3.94 11.99
C ALA A 78 -9.98 4.96 11.51
N TRP A 79 -10.19 6.24 11.79
CA TRP A 79 -9.18 7.26 11.55
C TRP A 79 -7.91 7.02 12.37
N ARG A 80 -8.03 6.65 13.65
CA ARG A 80 -6.87 6.24 14.48
C ARG A 80 -6.14 5.04 13.90
N LEU A 81 -6.84 4.08 13.30
CA LEU A 81 -6.21 2.96 12.60
C LEU A 81 -5.39 3.46 11.40
N VAL A 82 -5.94 4.37 10.59
CA VAL A 82 -5.21 4.98 9.46
C VAL A 82 -4.01 5.82 9.93
N LEU A 83 -4.16 6.56 11.04
CA LEU A 83 -3.09 7.37 11.63
C LEU A 83 -2.00 6.52 12.31
N GLY A 84 -2.42 5.46 13.01
CA GLY A 84 -1.55 4.59 13.80
C GLY A 84 -0.83 3.54 12.95
N THR A 85 -1.40 3.19 11.80
CA THR A 85 -0.68 2.50 10.74
C THR A 85 0.28 3.48 10.07
N ARG A 86 1.40 2.99 9.55
CA ARG A 86 2.35 3.84 8.80
C ARG A 86 1.76 4.42 7.50
N ALA A 87 0.49 4.11 7.19
CA ALA A 87 -0.24 4.58 6.03
C ALA A 87 -0.24 6.11 5.90
N LEU A 88 -0.45 6.87 6.99
CA LEU A 88 -0.46 8.35 6.87
C LEU A 88 0.89 8.92 6.41
N VAL A 89 2.00 8.41 6.92
CA VAL A 89 3.34 8.89 6.53
C VAL A 89 3.60 8.58 5.06
N LEU A 90 3.20 7.39 4.60
CA LEU A 90 3.23 7.01 3.19
C LEU A 90 2.34 7.94 2.35
N CYS A 91 1.12 8.22 2.80
CA CYS A 91 0.18 9.10 2.14
C CYS A 91 0.73 10.52 1.99
N MET A 92 1.21 11.12 3.07
CA MET A 92 1.73 12.49 3.05
C MET A 92 2.95 12.61 2.14
N PHE A 93 3.88 11.66 2.21
CA PHE A 93 5.07 11.69 1.38
C PHE A 93 4.78 11.40 -0.10
N SER A 94 3.97 10.38 -0.41
CA SER A 94 3.56 10.10 -1.79
C SER A 94 2.76 11.27 -2.38
N LEU A 95 1.85 11.87 -1.61
CA LEU A 95 1.07 13.03 -2.06
C LEU A 95 1.96 14.24 -2.35
N LEU A 96 2.86 14.58 -1.42
CA LEU A 96 3.82 15.66 -1.59
C LEU A 96 4.70 15.43 -2.83
N THR A 97 5.26 14.24 -2.96
CA THR A 97 6.16 13.93 -4.07
C THR A 97 5.45 13.81 -5.40
N THR A 98 4.17 13.40 -5.43
CA THR A 98 3.35 13.36 -6.65
C THR A 98 2.99 14.77 -7.11
N LEU A 99 2.69 15.68 -6.18
CA LEU A 99 2.46 17.10 -6.48
C LEU A 99 3.73 17.77 -7.03
N LEU A 100 4.88 17.48 -6.45
CA LEU A 100 6.18 18.02 -6.90
C LEU A 100 6.61 17.44 -8.25
N MET A 101 6.39 16.15 -8.45
CA MET A 101 6.79 15.48 -9.69
C MET A 101 5.85 14.30 -10.00
N PRO A 102 4.96 14.45 -10.99
CA PRO A 102 4.13 13.35 -11.47
C PRO A 102 5.00 12.28 -12.13
N LEU A 103 4.91 11.03 -11.64
CA LEU A 103 5.49 9.84 -12.27
C LEU A 103 4.40 9.06 -13.02
N PRO A 104 4.76 8.27 -14.04
CA PRO A 104 3.81 7.32 -14.65
C PRO A 104 3.11 6.50 -13.57
N LEU A 105 1.80 6.28 -13.71
CA LEU A 105 0.98 5.60 -12.70
C LEU A 105 1.47 4.18 -12.41
N THR A 106 2.05 3.50 -13.40
CA THR A 106 2.70 2.19 -13.21
C THR A 106 3.88 2.26 -12.24
N VAL A 107 4.71 3.28 -12.35
CA VAL A 107 5.85 3.50 -11.44
C VAL A 107 5.34 3.93 -10.07
N GLU A 108 4.30 4.78 -10.01
CA GLU A 108 3.64 5.15 -8.76
C GLU A 108 3.08 3.91 -8.05
N LEU A 109 2.35 3.05 -8.76
CA LEU A 109 1.80 1.81 -8.23
C LEU A 109 2.90 0.91 -7.68
N ALA A 110 4.00 0.72 -8.43
CA ALA A 110 5.13 -0.09 -7.98
C ALA A 110 5.75 0.48 -6.69
N LEU A 111 5.94 1.80 -6.61
CA LEU A 111 6.45 2.48 -5.43
C LEU A 111 5.50 2.36 -4.23
N LEU A 112 4.19 2.50 -4.46
CA LEU A 112 3.16 2.33 -3.43
C LEU A 112 3.11 0.89 -2.91
N CYS A 113 3.14 -0.11 -3.80
CA CYS A 113 3.22 -1.52 -3.42
C CYS A 113 4.49 -1.84 -2.63
N PHE A 114 5.65 -1.31 -3.06
CA PHE A 114 6.90 -1.45 -2.32
C PHE A 114 6.80 -0.81 -0.93
N SER A 115 6.24 0.39 -0.85
CA SER A 115 6.05 1.09 0.42
C SER A 115 5.12 0.35 1.37
N PHE A 116 4.05 -0.25 0.84
CA PHE A 116 3.13 -1.10 1.57
C PHE A 116 3.86 -2.34 2.11
N TYR A 117 4.63 -3.03 1.27
CA TYR A 117 5.43 -4.18 1.70
C TYR A 117 6.38 -3.83 2.86
N CYS A 118 7.08 -2.71 2.76
CA CYS A 118 7.97 -2.22 3.82
C CYS A 118 7.24 -1.77 5.10
N CYS A 119 5.97 -1.39 5.03
CA CYS A 119 5.23 -0.83 6.17
C CYS A 119 4.21 -1.79 6.77
N ARG A 120 3.97 -2.92 6.11
CA ARG A 120 3.07 -3.96 6.56
C ARG A 120 3.65 -4.64 7.80
N ALA A 121 3.01 -4.42 8.93
CA ALA A 121 3.34 -5.06 10.21
C ALA A 121 2.06 -5.41 10.98
N PRO A 122 1.15 -6.21 10.38
CA PRO A 122 -0.20 -6.40 10.88
C PRO A 122 -0.22 -7.08 12.25
N ALA A 123 0.70 -8.03 12.52
CA ALA A 123 0.85 -8.65 13.83
C ALA A 123 1.09 -7.63 14.96
N LEU A 124 1.95 -6.63 14.72
CA LEU A 124 2.24 -5.57 15.68
C LEU A 124 0.99 -4.70 15.93
N TYR A 125 0.23 -4.37 14.89
CA TYR A 125 -1.00 -3.61 15.03
C TYR A 125 -2.08 -4.41 15.76
N CYS A 126 -2.23 -5.69 15.44
CA CYS A 126 -3.25 -6.57 16.03
C CYS A 126 -2.99 -6.93 17.49
N SER A 127 -1.75 -6.82 17.96
CA SER A 127 -1.44 -6.88 19.40
C SER A 127 -1.78 -5.60 20.18
N SER A 128 -2.20 -4.52 19.51
CA SER A 128 -2.48 -3.24 20.19
C SER A 128 -3.77 -3.31 21.03
N PRO A 129 -3.82 -2.59 22.19
CA PRO A 129 -5.01 -2.56 23.05
C PRO A 129 -6.31 -2.15 22.33
N LEU A 130 -6.22 -1.25 21.34
CA LEU A 130 -7.39 -0.85 20.56
C LEU A 130 -7.95 -2.02 19.75
N LEU A 131 -7.10 -2.77 19.05
CA LEU A 131 -7.53 -3.83 18.12
C LEU A 131 -7.82 -5.17 18.82
N THR A 132 -7.22 -5.41 19.98
CA THR A 132 -7.55 -6.57 20.82
C THR A 132 -8.87 -6.37 21.59
N HIS A 133 -9.40 -5.15 21.69
CA HIS A 133 -10.65 -4.89 22.38
C HIS A 133 -11.85 -5.58 21.70
N PRO A 134 -12.78 -6.22 22.45
CA PRO A 134 -13.89 -7.00 21.88
C PRO A 134 -14.79 -6.21 20.93
N THR A 135 -14.96 -4.90 21.16
CA THR A 135 -15.68 -4.00 20.24
C THR A 135 -15.07 -3.99 18.84
N TRP A 136 -13.74 -3.95 18.72
CA TRP A 136 -13.07 -3.97 17.42
C TRP A 136 -13.10 -5.36 16.78
N GLN A 137 -13.00 -6.42 17.59
CA GLN A 137 -13.18 -7.78 17.10
C GLN A 137 -14.56 -7.96 16.44
N ARG A 138 -15.64 -7.47 17.09
CA ARG A 138 -16.99 -7.48 16.49
C ARG A 138 -17.06 -6.67 15.19
N ARG A 139 -16.40 -5.51 15.13
CA ARG A 139 -16.31 -4.70 13.90
C ARG A 139 -15.58 -5.45 12.79
N PHE A 140 -14.48 -6.15 13.10
CA PHE A 140 -13.77 -6.97 12.12
C PHE A 140 -14.62 -8.13 11.62
N VAL A 141 -15.32 -8.85 12.50
CA VAL A 141 -16.26 -9.90 12.10
C VAL A 141 -17.32 -9.35 11.16
N ALA A 142 -17.92 -8.20 11.49
CA ALA A 142 -18.92 -7.56 10.63
C ALA A 142 -18.35 -7.17 9.26
N VAL A 143 -17.10 -6.66 9.20
CA VAL A 143 -16.41 -6.37 7.92
C VAL A 143 -16.19 -7.64 7.10
N HIS A 144 -15.76 -8.74 7.73
CA HIS A 144 -15.59 -10.01 7.02
C HIS A 144 -16.92 -10.52 6.47
N GLN A 145 -17.97 -10.53 7.30
CA GLN A 145 -19.31 -10.95 6.89
C GLN A 145 -19.85 -10.09 5.73
N LEU A 146 -19.67 -8.78 5.79
CA LEU A 146 -20.08 -7.87 4.72
C LEU A 146 -19.35 -8.17 3.41
N LEU A 147 -18.04 -8.38 3.48
CA LEU A 147 -17.22 -8.66 2.29
C LEU A 147 -17.44 -10.08 1.76
N ASP A 148 -17.78 -11.04 2.62
CA ASP A 148 -18.17 -12.40 2.22
C ASP A 148 -19.52 -12.43 1.49
N GLN A 149 -20.40 -11.47 1.76
CA GLN A 149 -21.70 -11.36 1.11
C GLN A 149 -21.62 -10.73 -0.29
N LEU A 150 -20.53 -10.04 -0.61
CA LEU A 150 -20.31 -9.55 -1.96
C LEU A 150 -20.07 -10.77 -2.86
N PRO A 151 -20.85 -11.00 -3.94
CA PRO A 151 -20.47 -11.95 -4.98
C PRO A 151 -19.03 -11.72 -5.40
N SER A 152 -18.18 -12.67 -5.01
CA SER A 152 -16.76 -12.69 -5.34
C SER A 152 -16.66 -12.90 -6.84
N LEU A 153 -16.13 -11.92 -7.55
CA LEU A 153 -15.84 -12.03 -8.97
C LEU A 153 -14.46 -12.69 -9.17
N VAL A 154 -13.61 -12.64 -8.14
CA VAL A 154 -12.30 -13.29 -8.08
C VAL A 154 -12.41 -14.58 -7.25
N ALA A 155 -11.93 -15.69 -7.82
CA ALA A 155 -12.28 -17.07 -7.46
C ALA A 155 -12.35 -17.40 -5.93
N PRO A 156 -13.50 -17.94 -5.44
CA PRO A 156 -13.73 -18.26 -4.02
C PRO A 156 -13.01 -19.51 -3.50
N ALA A 157 -12.30 -20.26 -4.35
CA ALA A 157 -11.69 -21.55 -3.97
C ALA A 157 -10.56 -21.40 -2.94
N MET A 158 -9.73 -20.35 -3.07
CA MET A 158 -8.57 -20.13 -2.18
C MET A 158 -9.00 -19.66 -0.79
N LEU A 159 -10.02 -18.79 -0.73
CA LEU A 159 -10.66 -18.35 0.52
C LEU A 159 -11.35 -19.51 1.26
N ARG A 160 -11.99 -20.42 0.52
CA ARG A 160 -12.57 -21.65 1.09
C ARG A 160 -11.51 -22.64 1.58
N ALA A 161 -10.35 -22.73 0.94
CA ALA A 161 -9.25 -23.57 1.43
C ALA A 161 -8.67 -23.04 2.75
N VAL A 162 -8.48 -21.71 2.86
CA VAL A 162 -8.01 -21.07 4.09
C VAL A 162 -9.04 -21.18 5.24
N ARG A 163 -10.35 -21.16 4.93
CA ARG A 163 -11.42 -21.35 5.93
C ARG A 163 -11.75 -22.82 6.24
N GLY A 164 -11.64 -23.70 5.26
CA GLY A 164 -12.10 -25.08 5.30
C GLY A 164 -11.09 -26.06 5.89
N GLY A 165 -9.82 -25.67 6.03
CA GLY A 165 -8.80 -26.46 6.74
C GLY A 165 -9.04 -26.61 8.26
N GLY A 166 -10.09 -26.00 8.81
CA GLY A 166 -10.50 -26.17 10.21
C GLY A 166 -11.61 -27.21 10.44
N GLY A 167 -12.00 -27.96 9.40
CA GLY A 167 -13.03 -28.98 9.49
C GLY A 167 -12.43 -30.38 9.47
N GLN A 168 -12.37 -31.00 10.66
CA GLN A 168 -12.42 -32.45 10.88
C GLN A 168 -11.08 -33.20 11.00
N GLU A 169 -10.23 -32.78 11.94
CA GLU A 169 -9.37 -33.72 12.68
C GLU A 169 -9.86 -33.81 14.13
N GLU A 170 -10.59 -34.88 14.41
CA GLU A 170 -10.80 -35.38 15.77
C GLU A 170 -9.44 -35.74 16.38
N GLY A 171 -9.02 -35.03 17.44
CA GLY A 171 -8.08 -35.59 18.42
C GLY A 171 -6.75 -34.86 18.68
N GLY A 172 -6.41 -33.80 17.95
CA GLY A 172 -5.14 -33.09 18.14
C GLY A 172 -5.30 -31.72 18.81
N THR A 173 -4.93 -31.58 20.09
CA THR A 173 -4.89 -30.30 20.82
C THR A 173 -3.73 -29.40 20.37
N VAL A 174 -3.58 -29.15 19.07
CA VAL A 174 -2.62 -28.16 18.55
C VAL A 174 -3.35 -26.82 18.48
N ALA A 175 -3.00 -25.92 19.40
CA ALA A 175 -3.64 -24.62 19.55
C ALA A 175 -3.43 -23.73 18.31
N ALA A 176 -4.32 -23.81 17.31
CA ALA A 176 -4.34 -22.90 16.18
C ALA A 176 -4.27 -21.43 16.65
N PRO A 177 -3.55 -20.53 15.93
CA PRO A 177 -3.58 -19.11 16.26
C PRO A 177 -5.03 -18.63 16.34
N PRO A 178 -5.39 -17.80 17.34
CA PRO A 178 -6.78 -17.43 17.55
C PRO A 178 -7.31 -16.77 16.28
N LEU A 179 -8.42 -17.28 15.73
CA LEU A 179 -9.10 -16.77 14.53
C LEU A 179 -9.24 -15.23 14.52
N CYS A 180 -9.34 -14.64 15.70
CA CYS A 180 -9.35 -13.20 15.92
C CYS A 180 -8.11 -12.46 15.39
N MET A 181 -6.90 -13.02 15.56
CA MET A 181 -5.66 -12.39 15.08
C MET A 181 -5.60 -12.38 13.56
N LEU A 182 -6.04 -13.47 12.90
CA LEU A 182 -6.11 -13.53 11.44
C LEU A 182 -7.10 -12.50 10.89
N GLN A 183 -8.31 -12.46 11.44
CA GLN A 183 -9.33 -11.49 11.01
C GLN A 183 -8.83 -10.06 11.17
N CYS A 184 -8.17 -9.76 12.29
CA CYS A 184 -7.53 -8.45 12.46
C CYS A 184 -6.45 -8.21 11.39
N SER A 185 -5.55 -9.17 11.15
CA SER A 185 -4.44 -9.05 10.19
C SER A 185 -4.95 -8.72 8.79
N VAL A 186 -5.93 -9.49 8.32
CA VAL A 186 -6.57 -9.31 7.01
C VAL A 186 -7.24 -7.95 6.91
N ALA A 187 -8.03 -7.55 7.93
CA ALA A 187 -8.71 -6.26 7.91
C ALA A 187 -7.75 -5.07 7.94
N VAL A 188 -6.67 -5.14 8.73
CA VAL A 188 -5.63 -4.10 8.77
C VAL A 188 -4.91 -4.00 7.43
N THR A 189 -4.54 -5.14 6.85
CA THR A 189 -3.91 -5.19 5.52
C THR A 189 -4.84 -4.63 4.45
N PHE A 190 -6.11 -5.01 4.45
CA PHE A 190 -7.11 -4.48 3.52
C PHE A 190 -7.24 -2.97 3.64
N ALA A 191 -7.30 -2.44 4.86
CA ALA A 191 -7.32 -1.00 5.11
C ALA A 191 -6.03 -0.32 4.58
N GLN A 192 -4.85 -0.90 4.84
CA GLN A 192 -3.58 -0.37 4.36
C GLN A 192 -3.48 -0.36 2.83
N LEU A 193 -3.95 -1.40 2.14
CA LEU A 193 -4.00 -1.43 0.68
C LEU A 193 -4.99 -0.38 0.13
N SER A 194 -6.17 -0.27 0.75
CA SER A 194 -7.22 0.67 0.34
C SER A 194 -6.75 2.12 0.46
N PHE A 195 -6.23 2.51 1.63
CA PHE A 195 -5.80 3.89 1.89
C PHE A 195 -4.40 4.19 1.34
N GLY A 196 -3.45 3.27 1.48
CA GLY A 196 -2.05 3.47 1.15
C GLY A 196 -1.67 3.14 -0.29
N VAL A 197 -2.50 2.41 -1.03
CA VAL A 197 -2.23 2.11 -2.45
C VAL A 197 -3.34 2.69 -3.33
N VAL A 198 -4.58 2.22 -3.19
CA VAL A 198 -5.64 2.58 -4.12
C VAL A 198 -6.03 4.04 -4.04
N LEU A 199 -6.28 4.56 -2.83
CA LEU A 199 -6.67 5.98 -2.67
C LEU A 199 -5.58 6.93 -3.19
N LEU A 200 -4.31 6.64 -2.91
CA LEU A 200 -3.18 7.44 -3.39
C LEU A 200 -3.02 7.34 -4.91
N LEU A 201 -3.18 6.14 -5.48
CA LEU A 201 -3.12 5.96 -6.92
C LEU A 201 -4.24 6.73 -7.64
N LEU A 202 -5.46 6.70 -7.09
CA LEU A 202 -6.59 7.46 -7.62
C LEU A 202 -6.34 8.98 -7.51
N PHE A 203 -5.75 9.43 -6.42
CA PHE A 203 -5.35 10.82 -6.26
C PHE A 203 -4.29 11.22 -7.29
N SER A 204 -3.25 10.40 -7.48
CA SER A 204 -2.21 10.60 -8.50
C SER A 204 -2.81 10.62 -9.90
N ALA A 205 -3.72 9.71 -10.23
CA ALA A 205 -4.41 9.69 -11.52
C ALA A 205 -5.26 10.94 -11.75
N ARG A 206 -5.89 11.47 -10.71
CA ARG A 206 -6.64 12.74 -10.77
C ARG A 206 -5.72 13.92 -11.04
N LEU A 207 -4.54 13.97 -10.41
CA LEU A 207 -3.54 15.02 -10.65
C LEU A 207 -2.99 14.96 -12.08
N HIS A 208 -2.79 13.77 -12.64
CA HIS A 208 -2.29 13.58 -14.01
C HIS A 208 -3.25 14.05 -15.10
N ARG A 209 -4.55 14.18 -14.81
CA ARG A 209 -5.53 14.75 -15.74
C ARG A 209 -5.43 16.27 -15.89
N GLY A 210 -4.68 16.94 -15.01
CA GLY A 210 -4.44 18.37 -15.12
C GLY A 210 -3.54 18.74 -16.31
N PRO A 211 -3.43 20.05 -16.64
CA PRO A 211 -2.57 20.57 -17.72
C PRO A 211 -1.08 20.28 -17.55
N LEU A 212 -0.69 19.74 -16.38
CA LEU A 212 0.65 19.32 -16.01
C LEU A 212 1.04 17.92 -16.52
N ALA A 213 0.16 17.25 -17.27
CA ALA A 213 0.45 15.92 -17.83
C ALA A 213 1.79 15.95 -18.57
N PRO A 214 2.81 15.19 -18.12
CA PRO A 214 4.09 15.17 -18.79
C PRO A 214 3.86 14.59 -20.18
N LYS A 215 3.96 15.42 -21.23
CA LYS A 215 4.12 14.92 -22.59
C LYS A 215 5.29 13.96 -22.53
N LEU A 216 5.03 12.67 -22.76
CA LEU A 216 6.11 11.70 -22.98
C LEU A 216 6.86 12.26 -24.18
N LEU A 217 7.97 12.95 -23.94
CA LEU A 217 8.84 13.42 -24.99
C LEU A 217 9.18 12.18 -25.83
N PRO A 218 8.81 12.15 -27.13
CA PRO A 218 9.20 11.07 -28.01
C PRO A 218 10.72 10.94 -27.87
N GLY A 219 11.15 9.72 -27.56
CA GLY A 219 12.43 9.47 -26.92
C GLY A 219 13.57 10.21 -27.61
N ASP A 220 14.39 10.88 -26.79
CA ASP A 220 15.76 11.21 -27.17
C ASP A 220 16.40 9.92 -27.69
N SER A 221 16.45 9.83 -29.01
CA SER A 221 17.07 8.73 -29.77
C SER A 221 18.60 8.84 -29.72
N GLY A 222 19.12 9.67 -28.82
CA GLY A 222 20.53 9.94 -28.64
C GLY A 222 21.16 8.97 -27.66
N SER A 223 21.94 8.03 -28.18
CA SER A 223 22.99 7.30 -27.45
C SER A 223 22.60 6.00 -26.73
N THR A 224 21.82 5.12 -27.37
CA THR A 224 21.87 3.66 -27.07
C THR A 224 22.81 2.95 -28.04
N ARG A 225 24.05 3.42 -28.20
CA ARG A 225 24.92 2.96 -29.29
C ARG A 225 25.60 1.59 -29.08
N HIS A 226 25.50 0.93 -27.92
CA HIS A 226 26.23 -0.35 -27.69
C HIS A 226 25.50 -1.41 -26.86
N LEU A 227 24.16 -1.36 -26.73
CA LEU A 227 23.43 -2.45 -26.05
C LEU A 227 23.33 -3.68 -26.96
N PRO A 228 23.56 -4.90 -26.44
CA PRO A 228 23.38 -6.11 -27.24
C PRO A 228 21.93 -6.23 -27.73
N LEU A 229 21.75 -6.61 -29.00
CA LEU A 229 20.45 -6.77 -29.68
C LEU A 229 19.37 -7.49 -28.84
N PRO A 230 19.64 -8.62 -28.14
CA PRO A 230 18.61 -9.28 -27.34
C PRO A 230 18.14 -8.42 -26.15
N LEU A 231 19.06 -7.72 -25.49
CA LEU A 231 18.73 -6.84 -24.38
C LEU A 231 17.92 -5.63 -24.85
N ALA A 232 18.29 -5.05 -25.99
CA ALA A 232 17.54 -3.94 -26.59
C ALA A 232 16.09 -4.34 -26.92
N ARG A 233 15.88 -5.53 -27.48
CA ARG A 233 14.53 -6.09 -27.74
C ARG A 233 13.75 -6.33 -26.46
N CYS A 234 14.39 -6.91 -25.44
CA CYS A 234 13.78 -7.13 -24.14
C CYS A 234 13.35 -5.82 -23.48
N LEU A 235 14.23 -4.82 -23.44
CA LEU A 235 13.92 -3.49 -22.90
C LEU A 235 12.81 -2.79 -23.68
N ALA A 236 12.78 -2.93 -25.00
CA ALA A 236 11.69 -2.40 -25.84
C ALA A 236 10.36 -3.08 -25.51
N ALA A 237 10.34 -4.41 -25.37
CA ALA A 237 9.16 -5.17 -24.98
C ALA A 237 8.65 -4.79 -23.59
N VAL A 238 9.54 -4.68 -22.60
CA VAL A 238 9.21 -4.23 -21.24
C VAL A 238 8.65 -2.81 -21.27
N ARG A 239 9.28 -1.89 -22.01
CA ARG A 239 8.79 -0.51 -22.16
C ARG A 239 7.40 -0.47 -22.78
N HIS A 240 7.15 -1.28 -23.81
CA HIS A 240 5.85 -1.38 -24.45
C HIS A 240 4.79 -1.91 -23.47
N ALA A 241 5.09 -2.99 -22.75
CA ALA A 241 4.21 -3.54 -21.73
C ALA A 241 3.90 -2.52 -20.61
N LEU A 242 4.89 -1.75 -20.17
CA LEU A 242 4.69 -0.69 -19.18
C LEU A 242 3.80 0.44 -19.71
N VAL A 243 3.93 0.82 -20.98
CA VAL A 243 3.06 1.84 -21.58
C VAL A 243 1.62 1.35 -21.65
N LEU A 244 1.38 0.11 -22.07
CA LEU A 244 0.06 -0.50 -22.09
C LEU A 244 -0.55 -0.61 -20.70
N ALA A 245 0.24 -1.05 -19.71
CA ALA A 245 -0.19 -1.11 -18.32
C ALA A 245 -0.53 0.28 -17.77
N ASP A 246 0.24 1.31 -18.11
CA ASP A 246 -0.02 2.70 -17.70
C ASP A 246 -1.30 3.24 -18.32
N GLN A 247 -1.57 2.93 -19.59
CA GLN A 247 -2.82 3.28 -20.27
C GLN A 247 -4.02 2.60 -19.61
N GLY A 248 -3.97 1.29 -19.42
CA GLY A 248 -5.05 0.55 -18.75
C GLY A 248 -5.29 1.04 -17.31
N LEU A 249 -4.23 1.33 -16.56
CA LEU A 249 -4.33 1.87 -15.21
C LEU A 249 -4.94 3.26 -15.19
N ARG A 250 -4.55 4.13 -16.14
CA ARG A 250 -5.18 5.43 -16.32
C ARG A 250 -6.66 5.26 -16.58
N GLU A 251 -7.07 4.41 -17.52
CA GLU A 251 -8.47 4.16 -17.85
C GLU A 251 -9.28 3.69 -16.64
N ILE A 252 -8.79 2.70 -15.89
CA ILE A 252 -9.43 2.19 -14.68
C ILE A 252 -9.60 3.32 -13.64
N CYS A 253 -8.51 4.03 -13.32
CA CYS A 253 -8.57 5.17 -12.40
C CYS A 253 -9.49 6.28 -12.95
N SER A 254 -9.56 6.42 -14.27
CA SER A 254 -10.36 7.43 -14.95
C SER A 254 -11.85 7.23 -14.67
N VAL A 255 -12.30 5.97 -14.71
CA VAL A 255 -13.66 5.51 -14.45
C VAL A 255 -13.96 5.63 -12.95
N LEU A 256 -13.07 5.14 -12.09
CA LEU A 256 -13.24 5.16 -10.63
C LEU A 256 -13.34 6.59 -10.05
N VAL A 257 -12.52 7.52 -10.52
CA VAL A 257 -12.55 8.94 -10.08
C VAL A 257 -13.75 9.70 -10.68
N GLY A 258 -14.42 9.13 -11.68
CA GLY A 258 -15.62 9.72 -12.26
C GLY A 258 -15.38 10.87 -13.23
N GLY A 259 -14.25 10.86 -13.93
CA GLY A 259 -13.92 11.91 -14.91
C GLY A 259 -14.59 11.73 -16.28
N SER A 260 -15.27 10.62 -16.53
CA SER A 260 -16.14 10.44 -17.71
C SER A 260 -17.60 10.63 -17.30
N PRO A 261 -18.42 11.41 -18.02
CA PRO A 261 -19.86 11.52 -17.80
C PRO A 261 -20.51 10.16 -18.11
N GLY A 262 -20.45 9.24 -17.15
CA GLY A 262 -20.73 7.83 -17.33
C GLY A 262 -21.66 7.30 -16.25
N ASN A 263 -22.40 6.26 -16.63
CA ASN A 263 -23.37 5.53 -15.83
C ASN A 263 -22.81 5.15 -14.45
N TRP A 264 -23.47 5.60 -13.38
CA TRP A 264 -23.09 5.33 -11.99
C TRP A 264 -22.99 3.83 -11.70
N ALA A 265 -23.77 3.00 -12.41
CA ALA A 265 -23.73 1.54 -12.31
C ALA A 265 -22.36 0.98 -12.71
N VAL A 266 -21.76 1.48 -13.80
CA VAL A 266 -20.42 1.05 -14.25
C VAL A 266 -19.38 1.44 -13.20
N ARG A 267 -19.44 2.66 -12.66
CA ARG A 267 -18.51 3.07 -11.59
C ARG A 267 -18.66 2.20 -10.35
N GLY A 268 -19.90 1.88 -9.96
CA GLY A 268 -20.20 0.96 -8.87
C GLY A 268 -19.58 -0.41 -9.10
N LEU A 269 -19.69 -0.95 -10.31
CA LEU A 269 -19.08 -2.24 -10.68
C LEU A 269 -17.54 -2.21 -10.61
N TYR A 270 -16.89 -1.14 -11.09
CA TYR A 270 -15.43 -1.01 -10.98
C TYR A 270 -14.97 -0.90 -9.52
N TRP A 271 -15.70 -0.14 -8.69
CA TRP A 271 -15.43 -0.05 -7.26
C TRP A 271 -15.62 -1.39 -6.56
N TRP A 272 -16.68 -2.12 -6.92
CA TRP A 272 -16.90 -3.48 -6.45
C TRP A 272 -15.71 -4.38 -6.77
N VAL A 273 -15.35 -4.51 -8.04
CA VAL A 273 -14.23 -5.37 -8.50
C VAL A 273 -12.94 -4.98 -7.78
N CYS A 274 -12.70 -3.67 -7.60
CA CYS A 274 -11.53 -3.20 -6.87
C CYS A 274 -11.56 -3.64 -5.40
N ILE A 275 -12.68 -3.47 -4.70
CA ILE A 275 -12.83 -3.88 -3.29
C ILE A 275 -12.66 -5.39 -3.14
N ASP A 276 -13.31 -6.18 -3.99
CA ASP A 276 -13.22 -7.65 -3.99
C ASP A 276 -11.78 -8.14 -4.24
N TRP A 277 -11.10 -7.53 -5.21
CA TRP A 277 -9.70 -7.84 -5.51
C TRP A 277 -8.76 -7.47 -4.35
N LEU A 278 -8.94 -6.29 -3.74
CA LEU A 278 -8.15 -5.86 -2.59
C LEU A 278 -8.35 -6.77 -1.38
N TRP A 279 -9.59 -7.19 -1.13
CA TRP A 279 -9.92 -8.10 -0.05
C TRP A 279 -9.26 -9.47 -0.26
N THR A 280 -9.40 -10.02 -1.47
CA THR A 280 -8.75 -11.28 -1.85
C THR A 280 -7.23 -11.19 -1.70
N LEU A 281 -6.62 -10.11 -2.18
CA LEU A 281 -5.18 -9.88 -2.02
C LEU A 281 -4.77 -9.80 -0.55
N ALA A 282 -5.57 -9.14 0.29
CA ALA A 282 -5.31 -9.07 1.73
C ALA A 282 -5.29 -10.46 2.37
N CYS A 283 -6.27 -11.31 2.06
CA CYS A 283 -6.31 -12.70 2.52
C CYS A 283 -5.09 -13.49 2.05
N LEU A 284 -4.72 -13.38 0.77
CA LEU A 284 -3.59 -14.10 0.19
C LEU A 284 -2.26 -13.72 0.84
N LEU A 285 -2.05 -12.44 1.12
CA LEU A 285 -0.82 -11.99 1.73
C LEU A 285 -0.68 -12.48 3.18
N GLU A 286 -1.78 -12.60 3.92
CA GLU A 286 -1.77 -13.05 5.32
C GLU A 286 -1.73 -14.57 5.49
N ALA A 287 -2.21 -15.34 4.51
CA ALA A 287 -2.22 -16.80 4.53
C ALA A 287 -0.83 -17.46 4.76
N PRO A 288 0.28 -17.09 4.07
CA PRO A 288 1.58 -17.74 4.26
C PRO A 288 2.19 -17.48 5.64
N GLY A 289 1.86 -16.35 6.29
CA GLY A 289 2.26 -16.09 7.67
C GLY A 289 1.71 -17.14 8.65
N GLN A 290 0.60 -17.78 8.30
CA GLN A 290 0.00 -18.85 9.10
C GLN A 290 0.70 -20.18 8.90
N ALA A 291 1.04 -20.53 7.66
CA ALA A 291 1.76 -21.77 7.35
C ALA A 291 3.14 -21.79 8.03
N ALA A 292 3.85 -20.66 8.01
CA ALA A 292 5.14 -20.51 8.68
C ALA A 292 5.02 -20.58 10.22
N ALA A 293 3.98 -19.96 10.80
CA ALA A 293 3.75 -20.00 12.25
C ALA A 293 3.30 -21.38 12.75
N ALA A 294 2.59 -22.15 11.93
CA ALA A 294 2.20 -23.53 12.23
C ALA A 294 3.41 -24.47 12.18
N GLY A 295 4.22 -24.43 11.10
CA GLY A 295 5.39 -25.29 10.95
C GLY A 295 6.50 -25.06 12.00
N LEU A 296 6.64 -23.84 12.52
CA LEU A 296 7.57 -23.55 13.62
C LEU A 296 7.16 -24.17 14.97
N ARG A 297 5.88 -24.51 15.16
CA ARG A 297 5.39 -25.16 16.39
C ARG A 297 5.51 -26.68 16.35
N GLU A 298 5.48 -27.28 15.16
CA GLU A 298 5.71 -28.72 15.00
C GLU A 298 7.20 -29.10 15.20
N ALA A 299 8.10 -28.12 15.06
CA ALA A 299 9.53 -28.30 15.24
C ALA A 299 10.03 -28.07 16.69
N GLN A 300 9.15 -27.73 17.63
CA GLN A 300 9.45 -27.50 19.06
C GLN A 300 8.86 -28.60 19.93
#